data_AF-A0A7J7PL89-F1
#
_entry.id   AF-A0A7J7PL89-F1
#
_cell.length_a   1.000
_cell.length_b   1.000
_cell.length_c   1.000
_cell.angle_alpha   90.00
_cell.angle_beta   90.00
_cell.angle_gamma   90.00
#
_symmetry.space_group_name_H-M   'P 1'
#
loop_
_entity.id
_entity.type
_entity.pdbx_description
1 polymer ?
#
loop_
_entity_poly.entity_id
_entity_poly.type
_entity_poly.pdbx_seq_one_letter_code
_entity_poly.pdbx_strand_id
1 'polypeptide(L)'
;MATPPNAACSLVRTVTPLPTTPRHEKVHITDAELLGLIDADTSLSIHTRHKYVATLKGLTMGRGPTSPPLIGNDASLLWVAMHPEQATELLTRELSRRGIYSAHNVHNHIQPIRAMMARHPYLAKLTAMREQWREAVTALSVTPLAEEAKANRPNKRQADGFVPYAEIRAMFAKLCEQELGSRDSLIVGLMALADENLFPQRVDYGKVKLYCNTQEPATDAAGNYLVLQQHGNGKCEGYLVLNEYKTAKTYGRKRMQLPACYIKTLLESLVKQPRSWLFTKQTGPPDRPYDNDTCFGNNVNKRLKELFGRPLTVSGVRHSCITHMHCSSKWAHLSDAEREAVAHEMSHSFAMACRYRFVPHAVGMRVELVEH
;
A
#
# COMPACT_ATOMS: atom_id res chain seq x y z
N MET A 1 -30.32 50.12 34.23
CA MET A 1 -29.39 49.32 33.40
C MET A 1 -30.23 48.32 32.63
N ALA A 2 -30.45 48.59 31.34
CA ALA A 2 -31.36 47.82 30.49
C ALA A 2 -30.64 46.63 29.87
N THR A 3 -31.24 45.46 29.98
CA THR A 3 -30.85 44.20 29.33
C THR A 3 -31.09 44.27 27.81
N PRO A 4 -30.17 43.76 26.97
CA PRO A 4 -30.39 43.74 25.52
C PRO A 4 -31.31 42.57 25.12
N PRO A 5 -32.06 42.71 24.00
CA PRO A 5 -33.03 41.72 23.57
C PRO A 5 -32.39 40.53 22.84
N ASN A 6 -33.03 39.39 23.04
CA ASN A 6 -32.70 38.07 22.54
C ASN A 6 -33.08 37.98 21.04
N ALA A 7 -32.10 38.00 20.14
CA ALA A 7 -32.33 37.81 18.71
C ALA A 7 -32.29 36.30 18.37
N ALA A 8 -33.46 35.67 18.37
CA ALA A 8 -33.65 34.33 17.82
C ALA A 8 -33.52 34.39 16.28
N CYS A 9 -32.36 33.99 15.77
CA CYS A 9 -32.11 33.90 14.33
C CYS A 9 -32.65 32.55 13.79
N SER A 10 -33.90 32.54 13.35
CA SER A 10 -34.51 31.41 12.63
C SER A 10 -34.00 31.38 11.19
N LEU A 11 -32.86 30.73 10.94
CA LEU A 11 -32.41 30.39 9.59
C LEU A 11 -33.18 29.14 9.11
N VAL A 12 -34.37 29.37 8.56
CA VAL A 12 -35.01 28.40 7.66
C VAL A 12 -34.15 28.33 6.41
N ARG A 13 -33.29 27.31 6.32
CA ARG A 13 -32.61 26.97 5.07
C ARG A 13 -33.65 26.48 4.07
N THR A 14 -33.98 27.31 3.09
CA THR A 14 -34.67 26.87 1.87
C THR A 14 -33.83 25.79 1.20
N VAL A 15 -34.37 24.57 1.14
CA VAL A 15 -33.83 23.50 0.30
C VAL A 15 -34.01 23.95 -1.14
N THR A 16 -32.94 24.41 -1.78
CA THR A 16 -32.96 24.73 -3.21
C THR A 16 -33.20 23.42 -3.97
N PRO A 17 -34.25 23.30 -4.79
CA PRO A 17 -34.45 22.12 -5.61
C PRO A 17 -33.26 21.95 -6.56
N LEU A 18 -32.84 20.69 -6.76
CA LEU A 18 -31.76 20.34 -7.68
C LEU A 18 -32.02 20.97 -9.06
N PRO A 19 -31.00 21.57 -9.71
CA PRO A 19 -31.17 22.15 -11.03
C PRO A 19 -31.65 21.10 -12.02
N THR A 20 -32.64 21.46 -12.84
CA THR A 20 -33.14 20.61 -13.92
C THR A 20 -32.03 20.39 -14.93
N THR A 21 -31.66 19.12 -15.13
CA THR A 21 -30.58 18.69 -16.01
C THR A 21 -30.78 19.13 -17.45
N PRO A 22 -29.71 19.48 -18.19
CA PRO A 22 -29.79 19.70 -19.63
C PRO A 22 -30.35 18.46 -20.31
N ARG A 23 -31.17 18.65 -21.36
CA ARG A 23 -31.66 17.56 -22.22
C ARG A 23 -30.50 16.95 -23.02
N HIS A 24 -29.69 16.14 -22.36
CA HIS A 24 -28.87 15.14 -23.02
C HIS A 24 -29.79 14.05 -23.58
N GLU A 25 -29.41 13.42 -24.69
CA GLU A 25 -30.00 12.14 -25.12
C GLU A 25 -30.27 11.29 -23.88
N LYS A 26 -31.51 10.83 -23.69
CA LYS A 26 -31.90 10.10 -22.48
C LYS A 26 -31.17 8.78 -22.46
N VAL A 27 -30.09 8.76 -21.71
CA VAL A 27 -29.27 7.57 -21.53
C VAL A 27 -29.89 6.80 -20.37
N HIS A 28 -30.60 5.75 -20.72
CA HIS A 28 -31.19 4.82 -19.78
C HIS A 28 -30.17 3.72 -19.47
N ILE A 29 -29.16 4.05 -18.66
CA ILE A 29 -28.32 3.05 -17.99
C ILE A 29 -28.72 3.04 -16.52
N THR A 30 -29.13 1.88 -16.03
CA THR A 30 -29.41 1.62 -14.63
C THR A 30 -28.11 1.38 -13.85
N ASP A 31 -28.17 1.52 -12.53
CA ASP A 31 -27.03 1.21 -11.65
C ASP A 31 -26.61 -0.25 -11.73
N ALA A 32 -27.57 -1.17 -11.93
CA ALA A 32 -27.30 -2.59 -12.11
C ALA A 32 -26.54 -2.85 -13.41
N GLU A 33 -26.93 -2.20 -14.51
CA GLU A 33 -26.22 -2.29 -15.78
C GLU A 33 -24.82 -1.70 -15.68
N LEU A 34 -24.66 -0.54 -15.04
CA LEU A 34 -23.35 0.08 -14.85
C LEU A 34 -22.43 -0.78 -13.97
N LEU A 35 -22.95 -1.38 -12.89
CA LEU A 35 -22.18 -2.32 -12.06
C LEU A 35 -21.84 -3.61 -12.82
N GLY A 36 -22.77 -4.14 -13.62
CA GLY A 36 -22.53 -5.30 -14.48
C GLY A 36 -21.46 -5.02 -15.54
N LEU A 37 -21.46 -3.82 -16.12
CA LEU A 37 -20.44 -3.38 -17.08
C LEU A 37 -19.06 -3.27 -16.42
N ILE A 38 -18.98 -2.76 -15.18
CA ILE A 38 -17.73 -2.72 -14.42
C ILE A 38 -17.22 -4.13 -14.12
N ASP A 39 -18.10 -5.05 -13.75
CA ASP A 39 -17.72 -6.43 -13.42
C ASP A 39 -17.31 -7.25 -14.66
N ALA A 40 -17.92 -6.94 -15.82
CA ALA A 40 -17.58 -7.55 -17.11
C ALA A 40 -16.29 -6.99 -17.74
N ASP A 41 -15.78 -5.83 -17.29
CA ASP A 41 -14.59 -5.21 -17.85
C ASP A 41 -13.33 -6.06 -17.58
N THR A 42 -12.85 -6.78 -18.60
CA THR A 42 -11.66 -7.64 -18.51
C THR A 42 -10.35 -6.85 -18.53
N SER A 43 -10.37 -5.55 -18.83
CA SER A 43 -9.20 -4.67 -18.74
C SER A 43 -8.85 -4.31 -17.29
N LEU A 44 -9.78 -4.53 -16.36
CA LEU A 44 -9.59 -4.31 -14.93
C LEU A 44 -9.26 -5.62 -14.22
N SER A 45 -8.26 -5.61 -13.33
CA SER A 45 -8.02 -6.73 -12.42
C SER A 45 -9.26 -6.96 -11.54
N ILE A 46 -9.56 -8.21 -11.19
CA ILE A 46 -10.67 -8.61 -10.30
C ILE A 46 -10.70 -7.77 -9.00
N HIS A 47 -9.55 -7.55 -8.37
CA HIS A 47 -9.45 -6.74 -7.14
C HIS A 47 -9.90 -5.28 -7.36
N THR A 48 -9.54 -4.69 -8.50
CA THR A 48 -9.94 -3.33 -8.86
C THR A 48 -11.45 -3.25 -9.11
N ARG A 49 -12.03 -4.24 -9.80
CA ARG A 49 -13.49 -4.32 -10.00
C ARG A 49 -14.24 -4.41 -8.69
N HIS A 50 -13.85 -5.34 -7.81
CA HIS A 50 -14.45 -5.46 -6.47
C HIS A 50 -14.31 -4.17 -5.65
N LYS A 51 -13.16 -3.49 -5.71
CA LYS A 51 -12.96 -2.21 -5.03
C LYS A 51 -13.88 -1.13 -5.59
N TYR A 52 -14.04 -1.05 -6.90
CA TYR A 52 -14.92 -0.06 -7.55
C TYR A 52 -16.36 -0.32 -7.15
N VAL A 53 -16.85 -1.55 -7.36
CA VAL A 53 -18.20 -1.96 -6.94
C VAL A 53 -18.42 -1.65 -5.46
N ALA A 54 -17.54 -2.07 -4.55
CA ALA A 54 -17.71 -1.82 -3.12
C ALA A 54 -17.69 -0.32 -2.74
N THR A 55 -16.90 0.49 -3.46
CA THR A 55 -16.86 1.94 -3.28
C THR A 55 -18.18 2.55 -3.72
N LEU A 56 -18.64 2.20 -4.92
CA LEU A 56 -19.85 2.73 -5.54
C LEU A 56 -21.11 2.31 -4.78
N LYS A 57 -21.22 1.02 -4.40
CA LYS A 57 -22.28 0.54 -3.51
C LYS A 57 -22.29 1.29 -2.17
N GLY A 58 -21.11 1.54 -1.59
CA GLY A 58 -20.99 2.32 -0.36
C GLY A 58 -21.45 3.79 -0.51
N LEU A 59 -21.32 4.36 -1.71
CA LEU A 59 -21.76 5.73 -2.00
C LEU A 59 -23.29 5.83 -2.12
N THR A 60 -23.93 4.90 -2.84
CA THR A 60 -25.34 5.05 -3.26
C THR A 60 -26.32 4.11 -2.57
N MET A 61 -25.88 2.93 -2.11
CA MET A 61 -26.77 1.91 -1.51
C MET A 61 -26.43 1.57 -0.05
N GLY A 62 -25.31 2.04 0.47
CA GLY A 62 -24.81 1.65 1.78
C GLY A 62 -24.08 0.31 1.77
N ARG A 63 -23.46 -0.06 2.90
CA ARG A 63 -22.66 -1.32 3.04
C ARG A 63 -23.41 -2.45 3.73
N GLY A 64 -24.71 -2.27 3.99
CA GLY A 64 -25.56 -3.22 4.72
C GLY A 64 -26.66 -2.48 5.49
N PRO A 65 -27.54 -3.20 6.20
CA PRO A 65 -28.70 -2.62 6.90
C PRO A 65 -28.34 -1.58 7.96
N THR A 66 -27.10 -1.60 8.47
CA THR A 66 -26.60 -0.70 9.50
C THR A 66 -25.67 0.41 8.97
N SER A 67 -25.40 0.45 7.66
CA SER A 67 -24.47 1.41 7.05
C SER A 67 -25.16 2.16 5.92
N PRO A 68 -25.78 3.33 6.19
CA PRO A 68 -26.50 4.09 5.18
C PRO A 68 -25.55 4.56 4.06
N PRO A 69 -26.07 4.80 2.84
CA PRO A 69 -25.29 5.33 1.73
C PRO A 69 -24.64 6.66 2.07
N LEU A 70 -23.50 6.95 1.44
CA LEU A 70 -22.77 8.18 1.70
C LEU A 70 -23.35 9.41 1.00
N ILE A 71 -24.03 9.22 -0.14
CA ILE A 71 -24.57 10.30 -0.99
C ILE A 71 -26.12 10.35 -0.93
N GLY A 72 -26.75 9.42 -0.21
CA GLY A 72 -28.21 9.32 -0.03
C GLY A 72 -28.86 8.25 -0.90
N ASN A 73 -30.07 7.82 -0.55
CA ASN A 73 -30.80 6.74 -1.22
C ASN A 73 -31.28 7.09 -2.65
N ASP A 74 -31.35 8.38 -2.98
CA ASP A 74 -31.94 8.87 -4.24
C ASP A 74 -30.88 9.15 -5.32
N ALA A 75 -29.59 9.08 -4.96
CA ALA A 75 -28.50 9.31 -5.89
C ALA A 75 -28.10 8.01 -6.58
N SER A 76 -28.43 7.88 -7.87
CA SER A 76 -27.94 6.78 -8.70
C SER A 76 -26.43 6.88 -8.92
N LEU A 77 -25.80 5.77 -9.26
CA LEU A 77 -24.39 5.73 -9.64
C LEU A 77 -24.11 6.62 -10.86
N LEU A 78 -25.05 6.65 -11.80
CA LEU A 78 -25.00 7.56 -12.93
C LEU A 78 -25.08 9.02 -12.47
N TRP A 79 -25.95 9.35 -11.51
CA TRP A 79 -26.01 10.70 -10.94
C TRP A 79 -24.66 11.09 -10.33
N VAL A 80 -24.05 10.20 -9.54
CA VAL A 80 -22.72 10.43 -8.95
C VAL A 80 -21.72 10.74 -10.07
N ALA A 81 -21.65 9.90 -11.11
CA ALA A 81 -20.73 10.10 -12.23
C ALA A 81 -20.95 11.43 -12.97
N MET A 82 -22.20 11.88 -13.07
CA MET A 82 -22.63 13.07 -13.82
C MET A 82 -22.59 14.38 -13.01
N HIS A 83 -22.38 14.32 -11.69
CA HIS A 83 -22.42 15.50 -10.81
C HIS A 83 -21.18 15.53 -9.89
N PRO A 84 -19.96 15.71 -10.44
CA PRO A 84 -18.72 15.54 -9.71
C PRO A 84 -18.60 16.44 -8.47
N GLU A 85 -19.01 17.71 -8.60
CA GLU A 85 -18.97 18.69 -7.53
C GLU A 85 -19.91 18.31 -6.39
N GLN A 86 -21.19 18.08 -6.71
CA GLN A 86 -22.21 17.73 -5.73
C GLN A 86 -21.91 16.39 -5.06
N ALA A 87 -21.44 15.39 -5.82
CA ALA A 87 -21.03 14.10 -5.27
C ALA A 87 -19.83 14.24 -4.30
N THR A 88 -18.85 15.08 -4.65
CA THR A 88 -17.69 15.37 -3.80
C THR A 88 -18.09 16.09 -2.51
N GLU A 89 -19.00 17.07 -2.60
CA GLU A 89 -19.52 17.79 -1.46
C GLU A 89 -20.29 16.87 -0.51
N LEU A 90 -21.22 16.06 -1.04
CA LEU A 90 -22.01 15.10 -0.27
C LEU A 90 -21.12 14.07 0.44
N LEU A 91 -20.14 13.51 -0.28
CA LEU A 91 -19.15 12.60 0.29
C LEU A 91 -18.35 13.26 1.42
N THR A 92 -17.88 14.49 1.20
CA THR A 92 -17.12 15.25 2.20
C THR A 92 -17.94 15.50 3.46
N ARG A 93 -19.18 15.96 3.29
CA ARG A 93 -20.12 16.21 4.39
C ARG A 93 -20.38 14.95 5.20
N GLU A 94 -20.58 13.82 4.53
CA GLU A 94 -20.88 12.56 5.20
C GLU A 94 -19.68 11.96 5.93
N LEU A 95 -18.48 11.99 5.33
CA LEU A 95 -17.26 11.56 6.01
C LEU A 95 -16.99 12.43 7.25
N SER A 96 -17.31 13.73 7.17
CA SER A 96 -17.21 14.66 8.30
C SER A 96 -18.21 14.31 9.39
N ARG A 97 -19.47 14.06 9.04
CA ARG A 97 -20.53 13.62 9.96
C ARG A 97 -20.14 12.35 10.71
N ARG A 98 -19.43 11.43 10.05
CA ARG A 98 -18.95 10.18 10.63
C ARG A 98 -17.65 10.33 11.43
N GLY A 99 -17.07 11.53 11.50
CA GLY A 99 -15.80 11.78 12.20
C GLY A 99 -14.59 11.10 11.56
N ILE A 100 -14.68 10.74 10.28
CA ILE A 100 -13.62 10.04 9.53
C ILE A 100 -13.18 10.83 8.29
N TYR A 101 -13.50 12.13 8.23
CA TYR A 101 -13.06 12.98 7.14
C TYR A 101 -11.53 13.08 7.10
N SER A 102 -11.00 12.87 5.91
CA SER A 102 -9.65 13.28 5.50
C SER A 102 -9.65 13.45 3.99
N ALA A 103 -8.82 14.34 3.46
CA ALA A 103 -8.63 14.47 2.01
C ALA A 103 -8.24 13.12 1.38
N HIS A 104 -7.51 12.27 2.11
CA HIS A 104 -7.16 10.92 1.70
C HIS A 104 -8.38 10.02 1.51
N ASN A 105 -9.33 10.04 2.45
CA ASN A 105 -10.54 9.25 2.38
C ASN A 105 -11.42 9.71 1.21
N VAL A 106 -11.60 11.02 1.04
CA VAL A 106 -12.35 11.57 -0.11
C VAL A 106 -11.69 11.13 -1.43
N HIS A 107 -10.37 11.30 -1.55
CA HIS A 107 -9.60 10.89 -2.74
C HIS A 107 -9.75 9.39 -3.05
N ASN A 108 -9.73 8.52 -2.02
CA ASN A 108 -9.89 7.07 -2.20
C ASN A 108 -11.28 6.66 -2.72
N HIS A 109 -12.31 7.45 -2.42
CA HIS A 109 -13.67 7.23 -2.93
C HIS A 109 -13.86 7.79 -4.35
N ILE A 110 -13.21 8.91 -4.67
CA ILE A 110 -13.36 9.57 -5.98
C ILE A 110 -12.47 8.96 -7.07
N GLN A 111 -11.26 8.50 -6.73
CA GLN A 111 -10.34 7.89 -7.70
C GLN A 111 -10.97 6.76 -8.53
N PRO A 112 -11.70 5.80 -7.91
CA PRO A 112 -12.47 4.81 -8.65
C PRO A 112 -13.42 5.40 -9.69
N ILE A 113 -14.13 6.46 -9.35
CA ILE A 113 -15.08 7.13 -10.24
C ILE A 113 -14.34 7.77 -11.41
N ARG A 114 -13.26 8.53 -11.14
CA ARG A 114 -12.41 9.11 -12.19
C ARG A 114 -11.86 8.03 -13.13
N ALA A 115 -11.35 6.94 -12.58
CA ALA A 115 -10.79 5.86 -13.38
C ALA A 115 -11.85 5.13 -14.22
N MET A 116 -13.05 4.95 -13.69
CA MET A 116 -14.21 4.42 -14.41
C MET A 116 -14.59 5.36 -15.57
N MET A 117 -14.72 6.67 -15.31
CA MET A 117 -15.01 7.68 -16.34
C MET A 117 -13.98 7.68 -17.48
N ALA A 118 -12.71 7.39 -17.17
CA ALA A 118 -11.65 7.36 -18.17
C ALA A 118 -11.61 6.07 -19.00
N ARG A 119 -12.03 4.93 -18.45
CA ARG A 119 -11.85 3.60 -19.06
C ARG A 119 -13.11 3.04 -19.70
N HIS A 120 -14.28 3.39 -19.19
CA HIS A 120 -15.53 2.83 -19.71
C HIS A 120 -15.86 3.43 -21.09
N PRO A 121 -16.06 2.63 -22.15
CA PRO A 121 -16.23 3.12 -23.53
C PRO A 121 -17.33 4.17 -23.69
N TYR A 122 -18.39 4.05 -22.90
CA TYR A 122 -19.50 5.00 -22.90
C TYR A 122 -19.19 6.28 -22.11
N LEU A 123 -18.66 6.15 -20.88
CA LEU A 123 -18.40 7.30 -20.01
C LEU A 123 -17.18 8.11 -20.48
N ALA A 124 -16.25 7.47 -21.17
CA ALA A 124 -15.09 8.11 -21.76
C ALA A 124 -15.45 9.18 -22.79
N LYS A 125 -16.66 9.11 -23.37
CA LYS A 125 -17.21 10.13 -24.28
C LYS A 125 -17.70 11.39 -23.54
N LEU A 126 -17.95 11.30 -22.23
CA LEU A 126 -18.38 12.42 -21.39
C LEU A 126 -17.18 13.25 -20.95
N THR A 127 -16.51 13.88 -21.93
CA THR A 127 -15.23 14.57 -21.75
C THR A 127 -15.28 15.67 -20.68
N ALA A 128 -16.36 16.46 -20.63
CA ALA A 128 -16.56 17.51 -19.64
C ALA A 128 -16.63 16.94 -18.20
N MET A 129 -17.41 15.89 -17.97
CA MET A 129 -17.53 15.27 -16.64
C MET A 129 -16.24 14.57 -16.21
N ARG A 130 -15.53 13.96 -17.17
CA ARG A 130 -14.20 13.37 -16.93
C ARG A 130 -13.20 14.43 -16.50
N GLU A 131 -13.27 15.62 -17.11
CA GLU A 131 -12.42 16.75 -16.76
C GLU A 131 -12.71 17.27 -15.36
N GLN A 132 -13.98 17.49 -15.02
CA GLN A 132 -14.39 17.89 -13.67
C GLN A 132 -13.96 16.87 -12.59
N TRP A 133 -14.07 15.56 -12.87
CA TRP A 133 -13.54 14.55 -11.96
C TRP A 133 -12.01 14.56 -11.85
N ARG A 134 -11.30 14.90 -12.93
CA ARG A 134 -9.84 15.07 -12.92
C ARG A 134 -9.46 16.27 -12.06
N GLU A 135 -10.14 17.39 -12.21
CA GLU A 135 -9.94 18.61 -11.43
C GLU A 135 -10.24 18.36 -9.95
N ALA A 136 -11.38 17.73 -9.61
CA ALA A 136 -11.74 17.40 -8.23
C ALA A 136 -10.68 16.52 -7.54
N VAL A 137 -10.18 15.49 -8.24
CA VAL A 137 -9.07 14.65 -7.73
C VAL A 137 -7.78 15.44 -7.59
N THR A 138 -7.50 16.35 -8.52
CA THR A 138 -6.29 17.17 -8.52
C THR A 138 -6.33 18.16 -7.35
N ALA A 139 -7.45 18.86 -7.13
CA ALA A 139 -7.64 19.77 -6.02
C ALA A 139 -7.42 19.08 -4.65
N LEU A 140 -7.92 17.86 -4.49
CA LEU A 140 -7.68 17.05 -3.28
C LEU A 140 -6.22 16.58 -3.14
N SER A 141 -5.51 16.40 -4.26
CA SER A 141 -4.13 15.92 -4.28
C SER A 141 -3.10 17.04 -4.09
N VAL A 142 -3.39 18.25 -4.57
CA VAL A 142 -2.44 19.37 -4.64
C VAL A 142 -2.27 20.09 -3.31
N THR A 143 -3.33 20.25 -2.51
CA THR A 143 -3.26 21.12 -1.31
C THR A 143 -3.13 20.31 -0.02
N PRO A 144 -4.12 19.53 0.44
CA PRO A 144 -4.04 18.92 1.78
C PRO A 144 -3.17 17.67 1.80
N LEU A 145 -3.31 16.79 0.79
CA LEU A 145 -2.57 15.53 0.73
C LEU A 145 -1.07 15.72 0.46
N ALA A 146 -0.73 16.70 -0.38
CA ALA A 146 0.66 17.02 -0.64
C ALA A 146 1.31 17.65 0.60
N GLU A 147 0.61 18.53 1.32
CA GLU A 147 1.11 19.14 2.57
C GLU A 147 1.23 18.13 3.71
N GLU A 148 0.23 17.27 3.92
CA GLU A 148 0.33 16.16 4.88
C GLU A 148 1.49 15.21 4.53
N ALA A 149 1.64 14.88 3.25
CA ALA A 149 2.75 14.06 2.78
C ALA A 149 4.11 14.76 2.95
N LYS A 150 4.18 16.09 2.85
CA LYS A 150 5.39 16.86 3.16
C LYS A 150 5.70 16.85 4.66
N ALA A 151 4.67 16.90 5.50
CA ALA A 151 4.81 16.86 6.96
C ALA A 151 5.32 15.51 7.47
N ASN A 152 5.12 14.43 6.71
CA ASN A 152 5.68 13.10 7.01
C ASN A 152 5.39 12.63 8.45
N ARG A 153 4.24 13.02 8.98
CA ARG A 153 3.78 12.63 10.32
C ARG A 153 3.09 11.27 10.21
N PRO A 154 3.45 10.30 11.07
CA PRO A 154 2.72 9.04 11.12
C PRO A 154 1.28 9.31 11.58
N ASN A 155 0.30 8.61 10.99
CA ASN A 155 -1.02 8.52 11.60
C ASN A 155 -0.96 7.65 12.87
N LYS A 156 -2.02 7.68 13.69
CA LYS A 156 -2.08 6.94 14.96
C LYS A 156 -1.67 5.46 14.81
N ARG A 157 -2.21 4.76 13.81
CA ARG A 157 -1.87 3.36 13.56
C ARG A 157 -0.40 3.16 13.18
N GLN A 158 0.17 4.06 12.39
CA GLN A 158 1.59 4.02 12.03
C GLN A 158 2.49 4.30 13.24
N ALA A 159 2.11 5.27 14.10
CA ALA A 159 2.83 5.59 15.32
C ALA A 159 2.79 4.43 16.32
N ASP A 160 1.60 3.88 16.61
CA ASP A 160 1.41 2.74 17.51
C ASP A 160 2.17 1.49 17.04
N GLY A 161 2.29 1.32 15.72
CA GLY A 161 2.99 0.20 15.09
C GLY A 161 4.45 0.46 14.76
N PHE A 162 5.00 1.62 15.11
CA PHE A 162 6.38 1.96 14.76
C PHE A 162 7.37 1.16 15.62
N VAL A 163 8.38 0.63 14.96
CA VAL A 163 9.51 -0.07 15.59
C VAL A 163 10.78 0.47 14.94
N PRO A 164 11.72 1.07 15.70
CA PRO A 164 13.01 1.52 15.19
C PRO A 164 13.76 0.40 14.45
N TYR A 165 14.48 0.75 13.37
CA TYR A 165 15.10 -0.26 12.52
C TYR A 165 16.18 -1.07 13.25
N ALA A 166 16.88 -0.41 14.18
CA ALA A 166 17.84 -1.07 15.07
C ALA A 166 17.19 -2.18 15.92
N GLU A 167 15.96 -1.99 16.40
CA GLU A 167 15.22 -3.04 17.12
C GLU A 167 14.86 -4.21 16.19
N ILE A 168 14.53 -3.94 14.92
CA ILE A 168 14.27 -4.98 13.92
C ILE A 168 15.54 -5.81 13.65
N ARG A 169 16.69 -5.15 13.54
CA ARG A 169 18.00 -5.80 13.40
C ARG A 169 18.36 -6.64 14.63
N ALA A 170 18.16 -6.10 15.81
CA ALA A 170 18.39 -6.83 17.07
C ALA A 170 17.48 -8.06 17.18
N MET A 171 16.21 -7.96 16.74
CA MET A 171 15.31 -9.11 16.69
C MET A 171 15.82 -10.19 15.73
N PHE A 172 16.35 -9.83 14.55
CA PHE A 172 16.95 -10.81 13.64
C PHE A 172 18.14 -11.51 14.28
N ALA A 173 19.06 -10.76 14.89
CA ALA A 173 20.22 -11.32 15.59
C ALA A 173 19.79 -12.29 16.70
N LYS A 174 18.83 -11.89 17.55
CA LYS A 174 18.25 -12.73 18.59
C LYS A 174 17.65 -14.02 18.03
N LEU A 175 16.88 -13.95 16.94
CA LEU A 175 16.30 -15.13 16.30
C LEU A 175 17.37 -16.05 15.71
N CYS A 176 18.46 -15.51 15.15
CA CYS A 176 19.59 -16.32 14.70
C CYS A 176 20.32 -17.02 15.84
N GLU A 177 20.39 -16.42 17.03
CA GLU A 177 21.00 -17.03 18.22
C GLU A 177 20.10 -18.13 18.82
N GLN A 178 18.80 -17.86 18.93
CA GLN A 178 17.87 -18.71 19.67
C GLN A 178 17.25 -19.81 18.80
N GLU A 179 16.94 -19.49 17.54
CA GLU A 179 16.13 -20.31 16.66
C GLU A 179 16.58 -20.21 15.20
N LEU A 180 17.89 -20.38 14.95
CA LEU A 180 18.45 -20.28 13.60
C LEU A 180 17.64 -21.11 12.58
N GLY A 181 17.27 -20.51 11.46
CA GLY A 181 16.49 -21.18 10.41
C GLY A 181 15.01 -21.34 10.72
N SER A 182 14.51 -20.79 11.82
CA SER A 182 13.06 -20.67 12.04
C SER A 182 12.41 -19.81 10.96
N ARG A 183 11.11 -20.03 10.74
CA ARG A 183 10.34 -19.22 9.79
C ARG A 183 10.40 -17.73 10.12
N ASP A 184 10.43 -17.38 11.40
CA ASP A 184 10.52 -15.99 11.85
C ASP A 184 11.89 -15.39 11.53
N SER A 185 12.98 -16.13 11.79
CA SER A 185 14.33 -15.67 11.42
C SER A 185 14.42 -15.35 9.92
N LEU A 186 13.78 -16.16 9.06
CA LEU A 186 13.70 -15.88 7.63
C LEU A 186 12.87 -14.64 7.29
N ILE A 187 11.69 -14.50 7.89
CA ILE A 187 10.81 -13.34 7.64
C ILE A 187 11.51 -12.05 8.06
N VAL A 188 12.09 -12.02 9.26
CA VAL A 188 12.77 -10.83 9.78
C VAL A 188 14.07 -10.58 9.02
N GLY A 189 14.80 -11.61 8.60
CA GLY A 189 16.03 -11.48 7.81
C GLY A 189 15.81 -10.76 6.47
N LEU A 190 14.70 -11.04 5.76
CA LEU A 190 14.33 -10.32 4.53
C LEU A 190 14.00 -8.83 4.75
N MET A 191 13.87 -8.41 6.00
CA MET A 191 13.47 -7.06 6.38
C MET A 191 14.58 -6.27 7.09
N ALA A 192 15.48 -6.97 7.78
CA ALA A 192 16.49 -6.40 8.68
C ALA A 192 17.85 -6.11 8.02
N LEU A 193 18.05 -6.53 6.76
CA LEU A 193 19.38 -6.54 6.13
C LEU A 193 19.54 -5.52 5.00
N ALA A 194 18.92 -4.34 5.13
CA ALA A 194 19.02 -3.28 4.12
C ALA A 194 20.46 -2.79 3.93
N ASP A 195 21.25 -2.71 5.00
CA ASP A 195 22.67 -2.32 4.96
C ASP A 195 23.53 -3.32 4.16
N GLU A 196 23.02 -4.55 3.97
CA GLU A 196 23.65 -5.63 3.20
C GLU A 196 22.95 -5.79 1.82
N ASN A 197 22.37 -4.71 1.29
CA ASN A 197 21.65 -4.63 0.01
C ASN A 197 20.37 -5.48 -0.09
N LEU A 198 19.80 -5.93 1.03
CA LEU A 198 18.53 -6.64 1.08
C LEU A 198 17.43 -5.73 1.66
N PHE A 199 17.06 -4.71 0.89
CA PHE A 199 16.03 -3.75 1.30
C PHE A 199 14.68 -4.45 1.50
N PRO A 200 13.90 -4.04 2.52
CA PRO A 200 12.57 -4.59 2.74
C PRO A 200 11.67 -4.32 1.54
N GLN A 201 11.39 -5.36 0.76
CA GLN A 201 10.42 -5.30 -0.32
C GLN A 201 9.01 -5.41 0.25
N ARG A 202 8.00 -5.43 -0.63
CA ARG A 202 6.62 -5.66 -0.18
C ARG A 202 6.42 -7.15 0.08
N VAL A 203 5.18 -7.60 0.00
CA VAL A 203 4.76 -8.98 0.29
C VAL A 203 4.99 -9.92 -0.90
N ASP A 204 5.96 -9.61 -1.77
CA ASP A 204 6.21 -10.30 -3.04
C ASP A 204 6.98 -11.65 -2.87
N TYR A 205 7.29 -12.04 -1.63
CA TYR A 205 8.05 -13.25 -1.32
C TYR A 205 7.19 -14.53 -1.17
N GLY A 206 5.85 -14.41 -1.24
CA GLY A 206 4.94 -15.52 -0.98
C GLY A 206 5.02 -16.68 -1.99
N LYS A 207 5.59 -16.42 -3.17
CA LYS A 207 5.78 -17.36 -4.28
C LYS A 207 7.20 -17.27 -4.85
N VAL A 208 8.20 -17.51 -4.02
CA VAL A 208 9.60 -17.58 -4.44
C VAL A 208 10.04 -19.04 -4.51
N LYS A 209 10.34 -19.54 -5.70
CA LYS A 209 10.84 -20.91 -5.89
C LYS A 209 12.33 -20.99 -5.58
N LEU A 210 12.77 -22.08 -4.95
CA LEU A 210 14.15 -22.32 -4.57
C LEU A 210 14.84 -23.20 -5.61
N TYR A 211 16.06 -22.83 -5.98
CA TYR A 211 16.96 -23.58 -6.85
C TYR A 211 18.29 -23.77 -6.11
N CYS A 212 18.54 -24.98 -5.60
CA CYS A 212 19.70 -25.28 -4.77
C CYS A 212 20.67 -26.17 -5.55
N ASN A 213 21.86 -25.67 -5.90
CA ASN A 213 22.87 -26.38 -6.69
C ASN A 213 22.35 -26.91 -8.03
N THR A 214 21.25 -26.34 -8.53
CA THR A 214 20.67 -26.68 -9.83
C THR A 214 20.93 -25.55 -10.81
N GLN A 215 20.81 -25.85 -12.10
CA GLN A 215 20.90 -24.84 -13.15
C GLN A 215 19.92 -23.70 -12.87
N GLU A 216 20.41 -22.47 -12.97
CA GLU A 216 19.59 -21.25 -12.90
C GLU A 216 18.45 -21.39 -13.93
N PRO A 217 17.20 -21.07 -13.55
CA PRO A 217 16.13 -21.03 -14.53
C PRO A 217 16.49 -20.02 -15.63
N ALA A 218 16.05 -20.27 -16.87
CA ALA A 218 16.31 -19.36 -17.98
C ALA A 218 15.92 -17.92 -17.61
N THR A 219 16.63 -16.92 -18.15
CA THR A 219 16.49 -15.51 -17.76
C THR A 219 15.08 -14.93 -17.96
N ASP A 220 14.24 -15.62 -18.72
CA ASP A 220 12.83 -15.36 -19.04
C ASP A 220 11.84 -16.22 -18.23
N ALA A 221 12.33 -17.02 -17.28
CA ALA A 221 11.48 -17.87 -16.45
C ALA A 221 10.45 -17.04 -15.68
N ALA A 222 9.18 -17.44 -15.81
CA ALA A 222 8.07 -16.84 -15.10
C ALA A 222 8.21 -17.03 -13.58
N GLY A 223 7.69 -16.07 -12.81
CA GLY A 223 7.71 -16.10 -11.35
C GLY A 223 9.00 -15.61 -10.68
N ASN A 224 8.93 -15.49 -9.36
CA ASN A 224 10.05 -15.11 -8.50
C ASN A 224 10.84 -16.36 -8.07
N TYR A 225 12.15 -16.24 -7.98
CA TYR A 225 12.99 -17.37 -7.60
C TYR A 225 14.24 -16.95 -6.83
N LEU A 226 14.80 -17.89 -6.09
CA LEU A 226 16.03 -17.74 -5.32
C LEU A 226 16.97 -18.89 -5.68
N VAL A 227 18.21 -18.54 -6.01
CA VAL A 227 19.25 -19.51 -6.34
C VAL A 227 20.25 -19.57 -5.20
N LEU A 228 20.61 -20.78 -4.78
CA LEU A 228 21.71 -21.08 -3.86
C LEU A 228 22.73 -21.95 -4.59
N GLN A 229 23.99 -21.53 -4.59
CA GLN A 229 25.10 -22.28 -5.18
C GLN A 229 26.17 -22.54 -4.12
N GLN A 230 26.39 -23.81 -3.82
CA GLN A 230 27.50 -24.28 -3.01
C GLN A 230 28.72 -24.51 -3.90
N HIS A 231 29.82 -23.89 -3.51
CA HIS A 231 31.11 -24.01 -4.14
C HIS A 231 31.94 -25.09 -3.43
N GLY A 232 32.88 -25.72 -4.13
CA GLY A 232 33.70 -26.82 -3.59
C GLY A 232 34.59 -26.44 -2.40
N ASN A 233 34.76 -25.14 -2.11
CA ASN A 233 35.47 -24.62 -0.95
C ASN A 233 34.59 -24.43 0.30
N GLY A 234 33.34 -24.93 0.27
CA GLY A 234 32.38 -24.77 1.37
C GLY A 234 31.70 -23.40 1.42
N LYS A 235 32.00 -22.48 0.50
CA LYS A 235 31.30 -21.20 0.37
C LYS A 235 29.94 -21.43 -0.29
N CYS A 236 28.89 -20.81 0.23
CA CYS A 236 27.59 -20.75 -0.42
C CYS A 236 27.30 -19.31 -0.85
N GLU A 237 26.91 -19.14 -2.10
CA GLU A 237 26.45 -17.86 -2.65
C GLU A 237 24.98 -17.98 -3.02
N GLY A 238 24.26 -16.88 -2.97
CA GLY A 238 22.85 -16.89 -3.31
C GLY A 238 22.33 -15.53 -3.69
N TYR A 239 21.30 -15.54 -4.53
CA TYR A 239 20.61 -14.33 -4.94
C TYR A 239 19.12 -14.59 -5.11
N LEU A 240 18.34 -13.54 -4.90
CA LEU A 240 16.91 -13.49 -5.08
C LEU A 240 16.58 -12.69 -6.34
N VAL A 241 15.75 -13.27 -7.21
CA VAL A 241 15.22 -12.62 -8.40
C VAL A 241 13.71 -12.38 -8.25
N LEU A 242 13.31 -11.13 -8.41
CA LEU A 242 11.91 -10.71 -8.46
C LEU A 242 11.56 -10.30 -9.89
N ASN A 243 10.74 -11.11 -10.55
CA ASN A 243 10.17 -10.86 -11.87
C ASN A 243 8.71 -10.38 -11.76
N GLU A 244 7.96 -10.96 -10.83
CA GLU A 244 6.55 -10.70 -10.58
C GLU A 244 6.40 -9.93 -9.27
N TYR A 245 6.27 -8.61 -9.39
CA TYR A 245 5.99 -7.73 -8.26
C TYR A 245 5.22 -6.50 -8.73
N LYS A 246 4.57 -5.79 -7.80
CA LYS A 246 3.59 -4.72 -8.10
C LYS A 246 4.11 -3.63 -9.06
N THR A 247 5.41 -3.37 -9.12
CA THR A 247 6.01 -2.32 -9.96
C THR A 247 7.00 -2.86 -10.99
N ALA A 248 6.96 -4.18 -11.27
CA ALA A 248 7.83 -4.83 -12.27
C ALA A 248 7.75 -4.17 -13.65
N LYS A 249 6.57 -3.67 -14.04
CA LYS A 249 6.39 -2.95 -15.31
C LYS A 249 7.24 -1.68 -15.43
N THR A 250 7.58 -1.04 -14.31
CA THR A 250 8.35 0.20 -14.28
C THR A 250 9.82 -0.06 -14.01
N TYR A 251 10.13 -0.93 -13.04
CA TYR A 251 11.50 -1.15 -12.56
C TYR A 251 12.15 -2.43 -13.11
N GLY A 252 11.45 -3.18 -13.96
CA GLY A 252 11.96 -4.38 -14.61
C GLY A 252 12.24 -5.54 -13.66
N ARG A 253 13.13 -6.45 -14.05
CA ARG A 253 13.58 -7.55 -13.19
C ARG A 253 14.53 -7.02 -12.11
N LYS A 254 14.38 -7.49 -10.86
CA LYS A 254 15.33 -7.18 -9.78
C LYS A 254 16.11 -8.41 -9.38
N ARG A 255 17.43 -8.24 -9.20
CA ARG A 255 18.33 -9.27 -8.70
C ARG A 255 19.04 -8.72 -7.47
N MET A 256 18.85 -9.38 -6.32
CA MET A 256 19.44 -8.99 -5.04
C MET A 256 20.37 -10.11 -4.58
N GLN A 257 21.61 -9.77 -4.26
CA GLN A 257 22.53 -10.72 -3.63
C GLN A 257 22.09 -10.96 -2.19
N LEU A 258 22.12 -12.21 -1.76
CA LEU A 258 21.78 -12.58 -0.40
C LEU A 258 23.01 -12.46 0.51
N PRO A 259 22.87 -11.80 1.66
CA PRO A 259 23.99 -11.73 2.59
C PRO A 259 24.28 -13.09 3.24
N ALA A 260 25.54 -13.32 3.61
CA ALA A 260 26.00 -14.61 4.11
C ALA A 260 25.24 -15.06 5.38
N CYS A 261 24.88 -14.13 6.26
CA CYS A 261 24.09 -14.39 7.46
C CYS A 261 22.68 -14.92 7.12
N TYR A 262 22.06 -14.39 6.06
CA TYR A 262 20.76 -14.83 5.58
C TYR A 262 20.85 -16.18 4.88
N ILE A 263 21.90 -16.39 4.06
CA ILE A 263 22.16 -17.69 3.43
C ILE A 263 22.30 -18.79 4.48
N LYS A 264 23.08 -18.55 5.55
CA LYS A 264 23.23 -19.49 6.67
C LYS A 264 21.87 -19.83 7.30
N THR A 265 21.07 -18.81 7.58
CA THR A 265 19.73 -18.97 8.14
C THR A 265 18.81 -19.78 7.21
N LEU A 266 18.87 -19.50 5.90
CA LEU A 266 18.08 -20.21 4.89
C LEU A 266 18.49 -21.68 4.75
N LEU A 267 19.79 -21.97 4.71
CA LEU A 267 20.28 -23.35 4.65
C LEU A 267 19.84 -24.15 5.89
N GLU A 268 19.99 -23.58 7.09
CA GLU A 268 19.51 -24.22 8.33
C GLU A 268 18.00 -24.48 8.29
N SER A 269 17.24 -23.52 7.76
CA SER A 269 15.80 -23.68 7.57
C SER A 269 15.44 -24.81 6.61
N LEU A 270 16.23 -25.00 5.55
CA LEU A 270 16.02 -26.06 4.56
C LEU A 270 16.41 -27.44 5.08
N VAL A 271 17.41 -27.52 5.97
CA VAL A 271 17.73 -28.76 6.69
C VAL A 271 16.57 -29.17 7.60
N LYS A 272 16.01 -28.23 8.36
CA LYS A 272 14.88 -28.48 9.28
C LYS A 272 13.57 -28.79 8.55
N GLN A 273 13.31 -28.08 7.46
CA GLN A 273 12.08 -28.23 6.67
C GLN A 273 12.41 -28.15 5.17
N PRO A 274 12.78 -29.27 4.55
CA PRO A 274 13.02 -29.35 3.11
C PRO A 274 11.79 -28.91 2.32
N ARG A 275 11.99 -28.04 1.31
CA ARG A 275 10.92 -27.45 0.50
C ARG A 275 11.47 -26.84 -0.79
N SER A 276 10.62 -26.71 -1.80
CA SER A 276 10.91 -26.09 -3.10
C SER A 276 10.54 -24.61 -3.14
N TRP A 277 9.85 -24.08 -2.12
CA TRP A 277 9.44 -22.68 -2.04
C TRP A 277 9.99 -22.02 -0.78
N LEU A 278 10.43 -20.76 -0.88
CA LEU A 278 11.02 -20.02 0.24
C LEU A 278 10.10 -20.03 1.47
N PHE A 279 8.81 -19.79 1.23
CA PHE A 279 7.76 -19.90 2.23
C PHE A 279 6.62 -20.79 1.72
N THR A 280 6.27 -21.78 2.52
CA THR A 280 5.10 -22.64 2.29
C THR A 280 3.97 -22.26 3.27
N LYS A 281 2.74 -22.67 2.95
CA LYS A 281 1.61 -22.54 3.87
C LYS A 281 1.80 -23.45 5.07
N GLN A 282 1.30 -23.02 6.23
CA GLN A 282 1.27 -23.87 7.43
C GLN A 282 0.22 -24.99 7.33
N THR A 283 -0.82 -24.78 6.51
CA THR A 283 -1.91 -25.72 6.30
C THR A 283 -1.90 -26.26 4.88
N GLY A 284 -2.03 -27.58 4.73
CA GLY A 284 -2.03 -28.27 3.44
C GLY A 284 -0.72 -29.02 3.16
N PRO A 285 -0.47 -29.41 1.90
CA PRO A 285 0.73 -30.16 1.55
C PRO A 285 2.02 -29.38 1.90
N PRO A 286 3.08 -30.06 2.36
CA PRO A 286 4.27 -29.45 2.96
C PRO A 286 5.06 -28.53 2.01
N ASP A 287 4.82 -28.61 0.70
CA ASP A 287 5.53 -27.84 -0.34
C ASP A 287 4.62 -26.91 -1.16
N ARG A 288 3.49 -26.47 -0.59
CA ARG A 288 2.57 -25.56 -1.28
C ARG A 288 2.89 -24.09 -0.93
N PRO A 289 3.15 -23.21 -1.92
CA PRO A 289 3.36 -21.79 -1.67
C PRO A 289 2.04 -21.10 -1.30
N TYR A 290 2.12 -19.81 -0.93
CA TYR A 290 0.93 -19.01 -0.67
C TYR A 290 0.14 -18.80 -1.97
N ASP A 291 -1.20 -18.77 -1.89
CA ASP A 291 -2.04 -18.61 -3.11
C ASP A 291 -1.86 -17.23 -3.74
N ASN A 292 -1.58 -16.22 -2.91
CA ASN A 292 -1.36 -14.84 -3.32
C ASN A 292 -0.61 -14.07 -2.23
N ASP A 293 -0.09 -12.90 -2.60
CA ASP A 293 0.70 -12.03 -1.74
C ASP A 293 -0.10 -11.45 -0.57
N THR A 294 -1.43 -11.36 -0.69
CA THR A 294 -2.27 -10.86 0.40
C THR A 294 -2.31 -11.86 1.55
N CYS A 295 -2.49 -13.15 1.24
CA CYS A 295 -2.44 -14.21 2.25
C CYS A 295 -1.07 -14.27 2.95
N PHE A 296 0.01 -14.18 2.16
CA PHE A 296 1.37 -14.12 2.71
C PHE A 296 1.57 -12.88 3.59
N GLY A 297 1.20 -11.71 3.09
CA GLY A 297 1.32 -10.44 3.80
C GLY A 297 0.54 -10.40 5.11
N ASN A 298 -0.66 -10.98 5.15
CA ASN A 298 -1.43 -11.09 6.38
C ASN A 298 -0.73 -12.01 7.41
N ASN A 299 -0.17 -13.14 6.96
CA ASN A 299 0.60 -14.04 7.84
C ASN A 299 1.84 -13.35 8.38
N VAL A 300 2.60 -12.66 7.53
CA VAL A 300 3.80 -11.91 7.91
C VAL A 300 3.46 -10.80 8.91
N ASN A 301 2.44 -9.97 8.65
CA ASN A 301 2.01 -8.93 9.57
C ASN A 301 1.57 -9.49 10.93
N LYS A 302 0.91 -10.66 10.93
CA LYS A 302 0.56 -11.37 12.17
C LYS A 302 1.81 -11.76 12.96
N ARG A 303 2.80 -12.39 12.31
CA ARG A 303 4.07 -12.77 12.95
C ARG A 303 4.85 -11.56 13.46
N LEU A 304 4.95 -10.49 12.68
CA LEU A 304 5.58 -9.24 13.12
C LEU A 304 4.88 -8.67 14.36
N LYS A 305 3.54 -8.69 14.40
CA LYS A 305 2.81 -8.25 15.58
C LYS A 305 3.12 -9.09 16.82
N GLU A 306 3.22 -10.41 16.66
CA GLU A 306 3.55 -11.33 17.75
C GLU A 306 4.99 -11.14 18.24
N LEU A 307 5.96 -10.99 17.33
CA LEU A 307 7.38 -10.81 17.66
C LEU A 307 7.68 -9.49 18.38
N PHE A 308 7.04 -8.39 17.96
CA PHE A 308 7.33 -7.05 18.48
C PHE A 308 6.31 -6.55 19.50
N GLY A 309 5.20 -7.27 19.72
CA GLY A 309 4.11 -6.85 20.62
C GLY A 309 3.39 -5.56 20.16
N ARG A 310 3.62 -5.10 18.94
CA ARG A 310 3.07 -3.86 18.35
C ARG A 310 2.41 -4.16 17.02
N PRO A 311 1.42 -3.38 16.53
CA PRO A 311 0.78 -3.61 15.23
C PRO A 311 1.68 -3.26 14.02
N LEU A 312 2.94 -3.71 14.05
CA LEU A 312 3.93 -3.56 13.00
C LEU A 312 3.47 -4.32 11.75
N THR A 313 3.69 -3.70 10.59
CA THR A 313 3.39 -4.28 9.28
C THR A 313 4.61 -4.22 8.38
N VAL A 314 4.62 -4.98 7.29
CA VAL A 314 5.69 -4.88 6.26
C VAL A 314 5.89 -3.43 5.79
N SER A 315 4.81 -2.67 5.60
CA SER A 315 4.92 -1.25 5.26
C SER A 315 5.55 -0.42 6.38
N GLY A 316 5.24 -0.74 7.64
CA GLY A 316 5.86 -0.12 8.81
C GLY A 316 7.36 -0.40 8.91
N VAL A 317 7.81 -1.61 8.57
CA VAL A 317 9.24 -1.94 8.49
C VAL A 317 9.93 -1.11 7.40
N ARG A 318 9.28 -0.91 6.25
CA ARG A 318 9.81 -0.04 5.18
C ARG A 318 9.94 1.41 5.63
N HIS A 319 8.95 1.93 6.37
CA HIS A 319 9.04 3.26 6.99
C HIS A 319 10.21 3.34 7.98
N SER A 320 10.35 2.32 8.83
CA SER A 320 11.43 2.22 9.81
C SER A 320 12.81 2.22 9.14
N CYS A 321 13.00 1.36 8.13
CA CYS A 321 14.23 1.28 7.34
C CYS A 321 14.57 2.63 6.68
N ILE A 322 13.63 3.23 5.94
CA ILE A 322 13.87 4.52 5.27
C ILE A 322 14.15 5.64 6.28
N THR A 323 13.41 5.67 7.39
CA THR A 323 13.61 6.66 8.46
C THR A 323 15.01 6.50 9.08
N HIS A 324 15.41 5.26 9.41
CA HIS A 324 16.74 4.96 9.94
C HIS A 324 17.84 5.36 8.97
N MET A 325 17.69 4.98 7.70
CA MET A 325 18.61 5.37 6.65
C MET A 325 18.78 6.89 6.62
N HIS A 326 17.70 7.67 6.51
CA HIS A 326 17.78 9.13 6.52
C HIS A 326 18.39 9.74 7.79
N CYS A 327 18.30 9.07 8.93
CA CYS A 327 18.93 9.53 10.18
C CYS A 327 20.39 9.09 10.29
N SER A 328 20.84 8.13 9.49
CA SER A 328 22.24 7.70 9.47
C SER A 328 23.10 8.75 8.78
N SER A 329 24.31 8.98 9.32
CA SER A 329 25.30 9.89 8.73
C SER A 329 25.56 9.56 7.25
N LYS A 330 25.62 8.26 6.91
CA LYS A 330 25.85 7.78 5.54
C LYS A 330 24.88 8.36 4.51
N TRP A 331 23.61 8.55 4.86
CA TRP A 331 22.58 9.07 3.94
C TRP A 331 22.45 10.58 3.94
N ALA A 332 22.77 11.24 5.06
CA ALA A 332 22.79 12.69 5.13
C ALA A 332 23.71 13.28 4.05
N HIS A 333 24.79 12.56 3.72
CA HIS A 333 25.79 12.97 2.73
C HIS A 333 25.51 12.50 1.29
N LEU A 334 24.48 11.69 1.04
CA LEU A 334 24.13 11.29 -0.32
C LEU A 334 23.54 12.47 -1.09
N SER A 335 24.01 12.66 -2.32
CA SER A 335 23.42 13.52 -3.33
C SER A 335 22.01 13.06 -3.72
N ASP A 336 21.22 13.92 -4.36
CA ASP A 336 19.87 13.55 -4.80
C ASP A 336 19.87 12.41 -5.82
N ALA A 337 20.89 12.34 -6.70
CA ALA A 337 21.06 11.24 -7.64
C ALA A 337 21.32 9.90 -6.93
N GLU A 338 22.15 9.89 -5.89
CA GLU A 338 22.40 8.69 -5.08
C GLU A 338 21.16 8.28 -4.29
N ARG A 339 20.41 9.25 -3.74
CA ARG A 339 19.14 8.97 -3.05
C ARG A 339 18.10 8.40 -4.01
N GLU A 340 18.05 8.88 -5.25
CA GLU A 340 17.19 8.34 -6.29
C GLU A 340 17.58 6.91 -6.67
N ALA A 341 18.87 6.62 -6.79
CA ALA A 341 19.38 5.27 -7.02
C ALA A 341 18.94 4.31 -5.90
N VAL A 342 19.05 4.72 -4.63
CA VAL A 342 18.57 3.85 -3.53
C VAL A 342 17.04 3.75 -3.51
N ALA A 343 16.31 4.82 -3.82
CA ALA A 343 14.85 4.73 -3.98
C ALA A 343 14.48 3.70 -5.06
N HIS A 344 15.21 3.69 -6.18
CA HIS A 344 15.06 2.70 -7.25
C HIS A 344 15.32 1.27 -6.74
N GLU A 345 16.36 1.06 -5.93
CA GLU A 345 16.63 -0.23 -5.26
C GLU A 345 15.53 -0.66 -4.27
N MET A 346 14.71 0.27 -3.77
CA MET A 346 13.51 -0.02 -3.00
C MET A 346 12.23 -0.18 -3.85
N SER A 347 12.36 -0.17 -5.18
CA SER A 347 11.25 -0.15 -6.15
C SER A 347 10.31 1.05 -5.93
N HIS A 348 10.89 2.19 -5.60
CA HIS A 348 10.19 3.44 -5.31
C HIS A 348 10.68 4.55 -6.23
N SER A 349 9.79 5.49 -6.52
CA SER A 349 10.22 6.81 -7.01
C SER A 349 10.84 7.58 -5.84
N PHE A 350 11.70 8.55 -6.15
CA PHE A 350 12.28 9.44 -5.14
C PHE A 350 11.21 10.10 -4.24
N ALA A 351 10.13 10.61 -4.86
CA ALA A 351 8.99 11.18 -4.13
C ALA A 351 8.30 10.16 -3.21
N MET A 352 8.21 8.89 -3.62
CA MET A 352 7.66 7.84 -2.77
C MET A 352 8.60 7.53 -1.60
N ALA A 353 9.91 7.41 -1.83
CA ALA A 353 10.87 7.21 -0.75
C ALA A 353 10.80 8.34 0.29
N CYS A 354 10.71 9.60 -0.16
CA CYS A 354 10.53 10.76 0.72
C CYS A 354 9.28 10.67 1.60
N ARG A 355 8.19 10.07 1.12
CA ARG A 355 6.94 9.86 1.89
C ARG A 355 7.03 8.75 2.93
N TYR A 356 8.00 7.84 2.79
CA TYR A 356 8.22 6.78 3.76
C TYR A 356 9.08 7.22 4.95
N ARG A 357 9.78 8.35 4.82
CA ARG A 357 10.57 8.93 5.89
C ARG A 357 9.63 9.58 6.92
N PHE A 358 9.59 9.06 8.14
CA PHE A 358 8.95 9.80 9.23
C PHE A 358 9.88 10.85 9.80
N VAL A 359 9.29 11.90 10.35
CA VAL A 359 10.05 12.89 11.12
C VAL A 359 10.46 12.24 12.47
N PRO A 360 11.75 12.18 12.84
CA PRO A 360 12.22 11.36 13.96
C PRO A 360 11.50 11.61 15.29
N HIS A 361 11.29 12.88 15.66
CA HIS A 361 10.61 13.23 16.90
C HIS A 361 9.13 12.78 16.92
N ALA A 362 8.49 12.67 15.74
CA ALA A 362 7.10 12.22 15.63
C ALA A 362 6.93 10.72 15.88
N VAL A 363 8.02 9.96 15.86
CA VAL A 363 8.06 8.52 16.17
C VAL A 363 8.91 8.22 17.41
N GLY A 364 9.22 9.23 18.22
CA GLY A 364 9.99 9.08 19.45
C GLY A 364 11.46 8.71 19.26
N MET A 365 12.00 8.87 18.05
CA MET A 365 13.43 8.70 17.79
C MET A 365 14.19 9.96 18.19
N ARG A 366 15.28 9.79 18.96
CA ARG A 366 16.25 10.85 19.22
C ARG A 366 17.18 10.96 18.01
N VAL A 367 17.32 12.16 17.47
CA VAL A 367 18.37 12.46 16.49
C VAL A 367 19.62 12.73 17.30
N GLU A 368 20.60 11.85 17.24
CA GLU A 368 21.94 12.18 17.70
C GLU A 368 22.50 13.17 16.69
N LEU A 369 22.50 14.46 17.07
CA LEU A 369 23.25 15.46 16.33
C LEU A 369 24.71 15.08 16.49
N VAL A 370 25.32 14.59 15.41
CA VAL A 370 26.76 14.47 15.34
C VAL A 370 27.27 15.91 15.25
N GLU A 371 27.67 16.47 16.40
CA GLU A 371 28.43 17.72 16.43
C GLU A 371 29.74 17.46 15.67
N HIS A 372 29.95 18.23 14.60
CA HIS A 372 31.16 18.20 13.78
C HIS A 372 32.12 19.29 14.21
#